data_AF-A0A317XMT2-F1
#
_entry.id   AF-A0A317XMT2-F1
#
_cell.length_a   1.000
_cell.length_b   1.000
_cell.length_c   1.000
_cell.angle_alpha   90.00
_cell.angle_beta   90.00
_cell.angle_gamma   90.00
#
_symmetry.space_group_name_H-M   'P 1'
#
loop_
_entity.id
_entity.type
_entity.pdbx_description
1 polymer ?
#
loop_
_entity_poly.entity_id
_entity_poly.type
_entity_poly.pdbx_seq_one_letter_code
_entity_poly.pdbx_strand_id
1 'polypeptide(L)'
;MAKKSARALAAASTSSSYFNDDVSASQVRATSSSSRSTAPLSELSPKSCLTCGRVITPRAKWAKDWNGIKYCSDRCRSSRPGRVVATLQASLLPATLEEQLPDGCLTRSGTDSLVKIDIELLVEAVILRNANESGKAGKPLEDIEAEVRSLLSHDGDIEPRPDGSKPSDESENDDDALKQQRNSMEERSRSSSSNEPAPSDRNPLWKALDSPPGFRERVRRAARRLALGITHESDPWQTTKVTTEQGTIQVLQLGKVISTVEGLSHAKGTIHVRSKSD
;
A
#
# COMPACT_ATOMS: atom_id res chain seq x y z
N MET A 1 28.10 11.15 10.52
CA MET A 1 27.68 10.21 11.58
C MET A 1 26.21 10.48 11.92
N ALA A 2 25.37 9.45 11.87
CA ALA A 2 23.91 9.55 11.84
C ALA A 2 23.33 10.12 13.14
N LYS A 3 22.53 11.18 13.03
CA LYS A 3 21.70 11.72 14.12
C LYS A 3 20.39 10.93 14.14
N LYS A 4 20.19 10.13 15.18
CA LYS A 4 18.90 9.50 15.52
C LYS A 4 17.91 10.60 15.93
N SER A 5 16.72 10.58 15.36
CA SER A 5 15.63 11.53 15.65
C SER A 5 14.82 11.09 16.89
N ALA A 6 14.26 12.09 17.56
CA ALA A 6 13.79 12.06 18.94
C ALA A 6 12.33 11.59 19.09
N ARG A 7 12.10 10.26 19.13
CA ARG A 7 10.78 9.72 19.52
C ARG A 7 10.88 8.46 20.38
N ALA A 8 11.62 8.56 21.48
CA ALA A 8 11.83 7.46 22.44
C ALA A 8 11.80 7.94 23.90
N LEU A 9 10.75 8.67 24.31
CA LEU A 9 10.55 9.03 25.72
C LEU A 9 9.08 8.88 26.10
N ALA A 10 8.71 7.68 26.55
CA ALA A 10 7.63 7.43 27.51
C ALA A 10 7.68 5.96 28.00
N ALA A 11 8.80 5.57 28.62
CA ALA A 11 8.87 4.36 29.44
C ALA A 11 10.14 4.38 30.31
N ALA A 12 10.07 4.97 31.50
CA ALA A 12 11.04 4.68 32.57
C ALA A 12 10.52 5.22 33.91
N SER A 13 10.01 4.32 34.74
CA SER A 13 10.04 4.30 36.21
C SER A 13 9.21 3.06 36.58
N THR A 14 9.78 1.95 37.05
CA THR A 14 9.98 1.71 38.48
C THR A 14 10.79 0.41 38.67
N SER A 15 11.93 0.53 39.38
CA SER A 15 12.68 -0.44 40.22
C SER A 15 12.72 -1.93 39.80
N SER A 16 13.86 -2.57 39.50
CA SER A 16 15.12 -2.76 40.25
C SER A 16 14.97 -3.27 41.69
N SER A 17 15.47 -4.51 41.87
CA SER A 17 16.15 -5.11 43.03
C SER A 17 15.47 -6.30 43.69
N TYR A 18 16.33 -7.24 44.11
CA TYR A 18 16.11 -8.47 44.91
C TYR A 18 15.68 -9.71 44.10
N PHE A 19 16.30 -10.90 44.17
CA PHE A 19 17.25 -11.53 45.11
C PHE A 19 17.98 -12.64 44.31
N ASN A 20 19.30 -12.80 44.49
CA ASN A 20 20.02 -14.01 44.08
C ASN A 20 20.11 -14.92 45.29
N ASP A 21 19.71 -16.19 45.17
CA ASP A 21 20.21 -17.22 46.06
C ASP A 21 20.41 -18.55 45.32
N ASP A 22 21.56 -19.10 45.68
CA ASP A 22 22.27 -20.31 45.30
C ASP A 22 21.51 -21.57 45.71
N VAL A 23 21.28 -22.53 44.79
CA VAL A 23 21.23 -23.96 45.12
C VAL A 23 21.68 -24.84 43.95
N SER A 24 22.86 -25.44 44.14
CA SER A 24 23.29 -26.80 43.79
C SER A 24 23.15 -27.32 42.36
N ALA A 25 24.33 -27.49 41.76
CA ALA A 25 24.63 -28.43 40.72
C ALA A 25 24.22 -29.87 41.12
N SER A 26 23.24 -30.43 40.43
CA SER A 26 23.10 -31.89 40.26
C SER A 26 22.33 -32.21 38.98
N GLN A 27 23.09 -32.78 38.04
CA GLN A 27 22.65 -33.85 37.14
C GLN A 27 21.71 -33.46 35.98
N VAL A 28 22.29 -32.83 34.95
CA VAL A 28 21.72 -32.85 33.59
C VAL A 28 22.36 -33.96 32.77
N ARG A 29 21.68 -35.11 32.68
CA ARG A 29 21.93 -36.07 31.59
C ARG A 29 21.43 -35.42 30.30
N ALA A 30 22.36 -35.07 29.42
CA ALA A 30 22.05 -34.70 28.05
C ALA A 30 21.50 -35.91 27.29
N THR A 31 20.18 -36.09 27.30
CA THR A 31 19.49 -36.83 26.25
C THR A 31 19.20 -35.86 25.11
N SER A 32 20.15 -35.74 24.20
CA SER A 32 19.97 -35.07 22.92
C SER A 32 19.08 -35.91 21.99
N SER A 33 17.78 -35.97 22.29
CA SER A 33 16.76 -36.43 21.34
C SER A 33 16.12 -35.19 20.71
N SER A 34 16.83 -34.57 19.77
CA SER A 34 16.30 -33.47 18.97
C SER A 34 15.31 -34.00 17.92
N SER A 35 14.20 -34.57 18.37
CA SER A 35 13.01 -34.70 17.53
C SER A 35 12.40 -33.30 17.43
N ARG A 36 12.62 -32.62 16.31
CA ARG A 36 11.99 -31.32 16.00
C ARG A 36 10.49 -31.55 15.78
N SER A 37 9.74 -31.65 16.87
CA SER A 37 8.28 -31.71 16.87
C SER A 37 7.76 -30.44 16.20
N THR A 38 7.18 -30.60 15.03
CA THR A 38 6.55 -29.50 14.30
C THR A 38 5.21 -29.26 14.96
N ALA A 39 4.97 -28.06 15.50
CA ALA A 39 3.69 -27.74 16.13
C ALA A 39 2.53 -28.02 15.16
N PRO A 40 1.43 -28.64 15.62
CA PRO A 40 0.28 -28.91 14.76
C PRO A 40 -0.32 -27.59 14.24
N LEU A 41 -0.85 -27.60 13.03
CA LEU A 41 -1.34 -26.39 12.35
C LEU A 41 -2.43 -25.65 13.13
N SER A 42 -3.25 -26.38 13.90
CA SER A 42 -4.31 -25.84 14.74
C SER A 42 -3.80 -24.99 15.91
N GLU A 43 -2.55 -25.18 16.33
CA GLU A 43 -1.94 -24.41 17.43
C GLU A 43 -1.23 -23.14 16.93
N LEU A 44 -1.13 -22.95 15.61
CA LEU A 44 -0.47 -21.79 15.04
C LEU A 44 -1.44 -20.61 14.96
N SER A 45 -1.16 -19.57 15.74
CA SER A 45 -1.93 -18.33 15.71
C SER A 45 -1.87 -17.67 14.32
N PRO A 46 -2.97 -17.07 13.82
CA PRO A 46 -2.95 -16.30 12.59
C PRO A 46 -1.98 -15.12 12.69
N LYS A 47 -1.49 -14.67 11.54
CA LYS A 47 -0.60 -13.51 11.43
C LYS A 47 -1.08 -12.56 10.35
N SER A 48 -0.76 -11.28 10.47
CA SER A 48 -0.91 -10.31 9.38
C SER A 48 0.36 -10.23 8.53
N CYS A 49 0.19 -10.04 7.23
CA CYS A 49 1.29 -9.80 6.30
C CYS A 49 1.78 -8.35 6.42
N LEU A 50 3.08 -8.17 6.66
CA LEU A 50 3.70 -6.84 6.76
C LEU A 50 3.49 -5.96 5.52
N THR A 51 3.36 -6.56 4.34
CA THR A 51 3.22 -5.80 3.08
C THR A 51 1.79 -5.37 2.79
N CYS A 52 0.83 -6.28 2.96
CA CYS A 52 -0.53 -6.09 2.43
C CYS A 52 -1.64 -6.15 3.48
N GLY A 53 -1.30 -6.43 4.74
CA GLY A 53 -2.25 -6.60 5.84
C GLY A 53 -3.16 -7.83 5.72
N ARG A 54 -2.98 -8.70 4.72
CA ARG A 54 -3.75 -9.95 4.62
C ARG A 54 -3.28 -10.96 5.66
N VAL A 55 -4.20 -11.83 6.07
CA VAL A 55 -3.96 -12.98 6.93
C VAL A 55 -2.99 -13.92 6.25
N ILE A 56 -2.03 -14.39 7.03
CA ILE A 56 -1.15 -15.50 6.68
C ILE A 56 -1.78 -16.73 7.31
N THR A 57 -2.37 -17.59 6.48
CA THR A 57 -2.91 -18.86 6.94
C THR A 57 -1.76 -19.85 7.19
N PRO A 58 -1.72 -20.54 8.34
CA PRO A 58 -0.78 -21.62 8.59
C PRO A 58 -0.81 -22.68 7.48
N ARG A 59 0.37 -23.20 7.10
CA ARG A 59 0.52 -24.27 6.10
C ARG A 59 1.49 -25.31 6.61
N ALA A 60 1.28 -26.59 6.27
CA ALA A 60 2.13 -27.69 6.73
C ALA A 60 3.63 -27.44 6.48
N LYS A 61 3.97 -26.90 5.31
CA LYS A 61 5.34 -26.55 4.94
C LYS A 61 6.00 -25.45 5.79
N TRP A 62 5.21 -24.67 6.53
CA TRP A 62 5.68 -23.52 7.31
C TRP A 62 5.66 -23.76 8.82
N ALA A 63 5.06 -24.85 9.27
CA ALA A 63 4.86 -25.08 10.70
C ALA A 63 6.17 -25.14 11.49
N LYS A 64 7.28 -25.60 10.88
CA LYS A 64 8.61 -25.63 11.50
C LYS A 64 9.21 -24.26 11.76
N ASP A 65 8.94 -23.29 10.88
CA ASP A 65 9.55 -21.96 10.89
C ASP A 65 8.49 -20.86 11.03
N TRP A 66 7.34 -21.16 11.65
CA TRP A 66 6.18 -20.26 11.70
C TRP A 66 6.55 -18.88 12.23
N ASN A 67 7.42 -18.82 13.24
CA ASN A 67 7.91 -17.57 13.83
C ASN A 67 8.63 -16.67 12.83
N GLY A 68 9.30 -17.23 11.81
CA GLY A 68 9.99 -16.49 10.76
C GLY A 68 9.09 -16.00 9.61
N ILE A 69 7.84 -16.48 9.51
CA ILE A 69 6.93 -16.10 8.44
C ILE A 69 6.34 -14.70 8.69
N LYS A 70 6.57 -13.79 7.72
CA LYS A 70 6.16 -12.37 7.78
C LYS A 70 5.30 -11.91 6.59
N TYR A 71 5.25 -12.70 5.53
CA TYR A 71 4.62 -12.33 4.26
C TYR A 71 3.71 -13.46 3.76
N CYS A 72 2.58 -13.09 3.15
CA CYS A 72 1.60 -14.07 2.65
C CYS A 72 2.01 -14.71 1.31
N SER A 73 2.94 -14.09 0.57
CA SER A 73 3.40 -14.57 -0.74
C SER A 73 4.81 -14.08 -1.07
N ASP A 74 5.44 -14.74 -2.04
CA ASP A 74 6.74 -14.31 -2.58
C ASP A 74 6.66 -12.89 -3.17
N ARG A 75 5.53 -12.56 -3.82
CA ARG A 75 5.27 -11.19 -4.31
C ARG A 75 5.26 -10.19 -3.17
N CYS A 76 4.61 -10.47 -2.04
CA CYS A 76 4.64 -9.55 -0.89
C CYS A 76 6.03 -9.49 -0.25
N ARG A 77 6.79 -10.60 -0.27
CA ARG A 77 8.17 -10.65 0.23
C ARG A 77 9.12 -9.82 -0.64
N SER A 78 8.95 -9.81 -1.97
CA SER A 78 9.76 -9.01 -2.89
C SER A 78 9.29 -7.56 -2.96
N SER A 79 7.98 -7.33 -2.90
CA SER A 79 7.36 -6.00 -2.82
C SER A 79 7.32 -5.51 -1.37
N ARG A 80 8.40 -5.71 -0.59
CA ARG A 80 8.45 -5.24 0.80
C ARG A 80 7.92 -3.80 0.84
N PRO A 81 7.07 -3.44 1.83
CA PRO A 81 6.63 -2.07 1.97
C PRO A 81 7.89 -1.21 2.06
N GLY A 82 8.13 -0.48 0.99
CA GLY A 82 9.27 0.37 0.76
C GLY A 82 8.71 1.63 0.15
N ARG A 83 9.36 2.75 0.44
CA ARG A 83 8.94 4.07 -0.02
C ARG A 83 8.86 4.04 -1.56
N VAL A 84 7.66 3.92 -2.12
CA VAL A 84 7.48 4.09 -3.57
C VAL A 84 7.50 5.59 -3.78
N VAL A 85 8.69 6.10 -4.09
CA VAL A 85 8.90 7.53 -4.25
C VAL A 85 8.68 7.90 -5.71
N ALA A 86 7.62 8.66 -5.97
CA ALA A 86 7.50 9.38 -7.22
C ALA A 86 8.27 10.69 -7.13
N THR A 87 8.92 11.08 -8.23
CA THR A 87 9.59 12.37 -8.35
C THR A 87 8.90 13.16 -9.46
N LEU A 88 8.53 14.40 -9.16
CA LEU A 88 7.84 15.29 -10.09
C LEU A 88 8.25 16.74 -9.85
N GLN A 89 7.89 17.60 -10.79
CA GLN A 89 8.06 19.05 -10.62
C GLN A 89 7.12 19.56 -9.51
N ALA A 90 7.58 20.49 -8.68
CA ALA A 90 6.78 21.09 -7.61
C ALA A 90 5.50 21.76 -8.14
N SER A 91 5.59 22.37 -9.33
CA SER A 91 4.45 23.00 -10.02
C SER A 91 3.35 22.02 -10.44
N LEU A 92 3.65 20.72 -10.53
CA LEU A 92 2.69 19.67 -10.87
C LEU A 92 1.97 19.11 -9.62
N LEU A 93 2.26 19.66 -8.44
CA LEU A 93 1.60 19.30 -7.20
C LEU A 93 0.42 20.26 -6.95
N PRO A 94 -0.83 19.76 -6.83
CA PRO A 94 -1.94 20.61 -6.42
C PRO A 94 -1.68 21.18 -5.02
N ALA A 95 -1.86 22.50 -4.84
CA ALA A 95 -1.67 23.17 -3.54
C ALA A 95 -2.54 22.55 -2.43
N THR A 96 -3.75 22.12 -2.79
CA THR A 96 -4.67 21.40 -1.89
C THR A 96 -4.10 20.07 -1.41
N LEU A 97 -3.34 19.37 -2.24
CA LEU A 97 -2.70 18.13 -1.84
C LEU A 97 -1.53 18.38 -0.89
N GLU A 98 -0.76 19.45 -1.10
CA GLU A 98 0.37 19.79 -0.25
C GLU A 98 -0.04 20.12 1.20
N GLU A 99 -1.10 20.92 1.39
CA GLU A 99 -1.63 21.24 2.72
C GLU A 99 -2.16 20.02 3.47
N GLN A 100 -2.53 18.96 2.74
CA GLN A 100 -3.22 17.79 3.27
C GLN A 100 -2.31 16.56 3.44
N LEU A 101 -1.04 16.65 2.98
CA LEU A 101 -0.08 15.58 3.11
C LEU A 101 0.57 15.60 4.51
N PRO A 102 0.60 14.46 5.23
CA PRO A 102 1.27 14.40 6.52
C PRO A 102 2.79 14.68 6.40
N ASP A 103 3.37 15.17 7.49
CA ASP A 103 4.80 15.43 7.59
C ASP A 103 5.63 14.21 7.14
N GLY A 104 6.56 14.45 6.21
CA GLY A 104 7.47 13.41 5.69
C GLY A 104 6.96 12.61 4.47
N CYS A 105 5.72 12.84 4.02
CA CYS A 105 5.22 12.36 2.72
C CYS A 105 5.90 13.04 1.54
N LEU A 106 6.24 14.31 1.72
CA LEU A 106 6.81 15.19 0.72
C LEU A 106 8.24 15.56 1.11
N THR A 107 9.18 15.50 0.18
CA THR A 107 10.53 16.02 0.36
C THR A 107 10.92 16.89 -0.82
N ARG A 108 11.23 18.16 -0.56
CA ARG A 108 11.77 19.09 -1.56
C ARG A 108 13.28 18.83 -1.75
N SER A 109 13.71 18.77 -3.00
CA SER A 109 15.15 18.77 -3.32
C SER A 109 15.65 20.22 -3.38
N GLY A 110 16.86 20.48 -2.87
CA GLY A 110 17.42 21.84 -2.75
C GLY A 110 17.69 22.57 -4.06
N THR A 111 17.56 21.91 -5.20
CA THR A 111 17.44 22.56 -6.52
C THR A 111 15.95 22.69 -6.81
N ASP A 112 15.42 23.88 -6.59
CA ASP A 112 14.04 24.34 -6.31
C ASP A 112 12.86 23.89 -7.22
N SER A 113 13.00 22.81 -7.98
CA SER A 113 11.99 22.38 -8.96
C SER A 113 11.45 20.99 -8.70
N LEU A 114 12.15 20.11 -7.96
CA LEU A 114 11.74 18.71 -7.79
C LEU A 114 11.23 18.37 -6.39
N VAL A 115 10.15 17.62 -6.37
CA VAL A 115 9.50 17.07 -5.17
C VAL A 115 9.48 15.56 -5.24
N LYS A 116 9.73 14.92 -4.09
CA LYS A 116 9.62 13.48 -3.88
C LYS A 116 8.40 13.18 -3.03
N ILE A 117 7.55 12.26 -3.49
CA ILE A 117 6.30 11.87 -2.81
C ILE A 117 6.31 10.37 -2.53
N ASP A 118 6.11 9.99 -1.28
CA ASP A 118 5.80 8.60 -0.92
C ASP A 118 4.35 8.28 -1.30
N ILE A 119 4.19 7.49 -2.36
CA ILE A 119 2.89 7.11 -2.91
C ILE A 119 2.03 6.35 -1.91
N GLU A 120 2.64 5.56 -1.02
CA GLU A 120 1.85 4.80 -0.06
C GLU A 120 1.30 5.70 1.05
N LEU A 121 2.14 6.59 1.58
CA LEU A 121 1.69 7.55 2.60
C LEU A 121 0.69 8.57 2.03
N LEU A 122 0.84 8.94 0.75
CA LEU A 122 -0.17 9.71 0.02
C LEU A 122 -1.53 9.00 0.05
N VAL A 123 -1.58 7.71 -0.32
CA VAL A 123 -2.83 6.94 -0.33
C VAL A 123 -3.41 6.81 1.08
N GLU A 124 -2.58 6.56 2.09
CA GLU A 124 -3.01 6.50 3.49
C GLU A 124 -3.61 7.83 3.97
N ALA A 125 -2.98 8.96 3.62
CA ALA A 125 -3.47 10.29 3.97
C ALA A 125 -4.85 10.58 3.38
N VAL A 126 -5.04 10.27 2.09
CA VAL A 126 -6.34 10.44 1.41
C VAL A 126 -7.41 9.55 2.07
N ILE A 127 -7.07 8.32 2.44
CA ILE A 127 -8.00 7.43 3.15
C ILE A 127 -8.38 8.02 4.51
N LEU A 128 -7.41 8.50 5.29
CA LEU A 128 -7.67 9.09 6.61
C LEU A 128 -8.58 10.32 6.53
N ARG A 129 -8.34 11.21 5.56
CA ARG A 129 -9.21 12.36 5.30
C ARG A 129 -10.64 11.93 5.02
N ASN A 130 -10.83 11.02 4.06
CA ASN A 130 -12.16 10.51 3.72
C ASN A 130 -12.84 9.82 4.89
N ALA A 131 -12.08 9.05 5.67
CA ALA A 131 -12.58 8.38 6.85
C ALA A 131 -13.10 9.40 7.88
N ASN A 132 -12.39 10.52 8.10
CA ASN A 132 -12.81 11.58 9.01
C ASN A 132 -14.09 12.31 8.56
N GLU A 133 -14.31 12.45 7.25
CA GLU A 133 -15.48 13.14 6.69
C GLU A 133 -16.71 12.23 6.50
N SER A 134 -16.54 10.91 6.62
CA SER A 134 -17.52 9.92 6.17
C SER A 134 -18.75 9.70 7.08
N GLY A 135 -18.77 10.32 8.25
CA GLY A 135 -19.82 10.10 9.25
C GLY A 135 -19.98 8.62 9.65
N LYS A 136 -21.18 8.23 10.09
CA LYS A 136 -21.45 6.85 10.55
C LYS A 136 -21.50 5.83 9.41
N ALA A 137 -21.94 6.20 8.22
CA ALA A 137 -22.08 5.25 7.11
C ALA A 137 -20.72 4.79 6.54
N GLY A 138 -19.69 5.63 6.67
CA GLY A 138 -18.43 5.43 5.98
C GLY A 138 -18.50 5.83 4.51
N LYS A 139 -17.34 6.08 3.91
CA LYS A 139 -17.19 6.36 2.47
C LYS A 139 -16.65 5.12 1.77
N PRO A 140 -17.19 4.72 0.60
CA PRO A 140 -16.67 3.59 -0.14
C PRO A 140 -15.25 3.88 -0.66
N LEU A 141 -14.41 2.84 -0.75
CA LEU A 141 -13.05 2.98 -1.28
C LEU A 141 -13.05 3.47 -2.74
N GLU A 142 -14.11 3.18 -3.49
CA GLU A 142 -14.30 3.62 -4.86
C GLU A 142 -14.37 5.17 -4.97
N ASP A 143 -14.95 5.85 -3.98
CA ASP A 143 -14.99 7.33 -3.94
C ASP A 143 -13.60 7.90 -3.68
N ILE A 144 -12.81 7.23 -2.82
CA ILE A 144 -11.41 7.59 -2.55
C ILE A 144 -10.58 7.46 -3.82
N GLU A 145 -10.78 6.37 -4.57
CA GLU A 145 -10.12 6.20 -5.86
C GLU A 145 -10.50 7.30 -6.86
N ALA A 146 -11.78 7.69 -6.91
CA ALA A 146 -12.25 8.77 -7.76
C ALA A 146 -11.66 10.14 -7.36
N GLU A 147 -11.51 10.39 -6.06
CA GLU A 147 -10.91 11.63 -5.57
C GLU A 147 -9.42 11.73 -5.92
N VAL A 148 -8.64 10.65 -5.74
CA VAL A 148 -7.23 10.64 -6.16
C VAL A 148 -7.11 10.87 -7.67
N ARG A 149 -7.97 10.25 -8.48
CA ARG A 149 -8.00 10.51 -9.93
C ARG A 149 -8.29 11.97 -10.21
N SER A 150 -9.32 12.54 -9.60
CA SER A 150 -9.68 13.96 -9.74
C SER A 150 -8.50 14.87 -9.38
N LEU A 151 -7.85 14.66 -8.24
CA LEU A 151 -6.68 15.44 -7.80
C LEU A 151 -5.51 15.39 -8.80
N LEU A 152 -5.37 14.30 -9.55
CA LEU A 152 -4.30 14.11 -10.52
C LEU A 152 -4.68 14.51 -11.95
N SER A 153 -5.97 14.64 -12.24
CA SER A 153 -6.52 15.08 -13.53
C SER A 153 -6.59 16.60 -13.69
N HIS A 154 -6.33 17.37 -12.64
CA HIS A 154 -6.26 18.83 -12.75
C HIS A 154 -4.94 19.23 -13.40
N ASP A 155 -4.98 19.34 -14.73
CA ASP A 155 -3.98 20.03 -15.54
C ASP A 155 -3.82 21.47 -15.02
N GLY A 156 -2.60 21.83 -14.61
CA GLY A 156 -2.11 23.17 -14.88
C GLY A 156 -1.77 23.21 -16.38
N ASP A 157 -2.28 24.21 -17.09
CA ASP A 157 -2.08 24.40 -18.53
C ASP A 157 -0.61 24.22 -18.95
N ILE A 158 -0.30 23.08 -19.57
CA ILE A 158 0.88 22.95 -20.42
C ILE A 158 0.39 23.32 -21.81
N GLU A 159 0.53 24.60 -22.20
CA GLU A 159 0.31 24.98 -23.58
C GLU A 159 1.22 24.13 -24.49
N PRO A 160 0.67 23.55 -25.58
CA PRO A 160 1.52 22.93 -26.58
C PRO A 160 2.40 24.01 -27.19
N ARG A 161 3.72 23.91 -27.00
CA ARG A 161 4.67 24.72 -27.75
C ARG A 161 4.38 24.54 -29.25
N PRO A 162 4.24 25.61 -30.04
CA PRO A 162 4.22 25.48 -31.49
C PRO A 162 5.62 25.05 -31.92
N ASP A 163 5.79 23.76 -32.20
CA ASP A 163 7.01 23.24 -32.81
C ASP A 163 7.02 23.65 -34.28
N GLY A 164 7.55 24.85 -34.51
CA GLY A 164 7.88 25.37 -35.82
C GLY A 164 9.38 25.45 -35.96
N SER A 165 10.03 24.39 -36.43
CA SER A 165 11.26 24.44 -37.25
C SER A 165 11.54 23.07 -37.86
N LYS A 166 11.08 22.88 -39.12
CA LYS A 166 11.68 21.91 -40.05
C LYS A 166 13.17 22.23 -40.24
N PRO A 167 13.98 21.23 -40.58
CA PRO A 167 14.73 21.35 -41.82
C PRO A 167 14.28 20.32 -42.85
N SER A 168 14.09 20.81 -44.06
CA SER A 168 14.02 20.07 -45.31
C SER A 168 15.28 19.23 -45.54
N ASP A 169 15.12 18.02 -46.04
CA ASP A 169 15.84 17.61 -47.24
C ASP A 169 15.03 16.55 -47.99
N GLU A 170 14.81 16.85 -49.26
CA GLU A 170 14.17 16.02 -50.26
C GLU A 170 15.18 15.03 -50.83
N SER A 171 14.76 13.78 -51.00
CA SER A 171 15.14 13.00 -52.18
C SER A 171 14.11 11.89 -52.39
N GLU A 172 13.44 11.98 -53.54
CA GLU A 172 12.42 11.08 -54.08
C GLU A 172 12.99 9.74 -54.58
N ASN A 173 12.05 8.87 -54.99
CA ASN A 173 12.14 7.66 -55.84
C ASN A 173 12.46 6.32 -55.14
N ASP A 174 11.84 5.17 -55.42
CA ASP A 174 10.83 4.74 -56.42
C ASP A 174 10.13 3.45 -55.91
N ASP A 175 8.91 3.21 -56.41
CA ASP A 175 8.19 1.95 -56.69
C ASP A 175 8.50 0.63 -55.93
N ASP A 176 7.46 -0.02 -55.37
CA ASP A 176 6.89 -1.28 -55.92
C ASP A 176 5.65 -1.75 -55.09
N ALA A 177 4.87 -2.63 -55.70
CA ALA A 177 3.43 -2.74 -55.61
C ALA A 177 2.86 -3.86 -54.69
N LEU A 178 1.65 -3.56 -54.17
CA LEU A 178 0.43 -4.39 -54.14
C LEU A 178 0.21 -5.60 -53.19
N LYS A 179 -1.04 -5.60 -52.66
CA LYS A 179 -1.97 -6.71 -52.26
C LYS A 179 -1.79 -7.28 -50.83
N GLN A 180 -2.82 -7.52 -50.00
CA GLN A 180 -4.24 -7.80 -50.26
C GLN A 180 -5.11 -7.74 -48.98
N GLN A 181 -6.36 -7.26 -49.14
CA GLN A 181 -7.64 -7.63 -48.47
C GLN A 181 -7.71 -7.61 -46.93
N ARG A 182 -8.43 -6.67 -46.28
CA ARG A 182 -9.89 -6.40 -46.32
C ARG A 182 -10.74 -7.65 -46.04
N ASN A 183 -11.04 -7.87 -44.75
CA ASN A 183 -12.31 -8.44 -44.32
C ASN A 183 -12.95 -7.51 -43.28
N SER A 184 -14.17 -7.10 -43.61
CA SER A 184 -15.02 -6.15 -42.92
C SER A 184 -16.13 -6.92 -42.23
N MET A 185 -16.62 -6.38 -41.10
CA MET A 185 -18.00 -6.50 -40.64
C MET A 185 -18.52 -7.91 -40.33
N GLU A 186 -18.41 -8.31 -39.07
CA GLU A 186 -19.54 -8.78 -38.26
C GLU A 186 -19.03 -9.00 -36.84
N GLU A 187 -19.27 -8.03 -35.95
CA GLU A 187 -19.56 -8.21 -34.51
C GLU A 187 -19.87 -6.82 -33.94
N ARG A 188 -20.97 -6.23 -34.42
CA ARG A 188 -21.61 -5.09 -33.76
C ARG A 188 -22.86 -5.63 -33.10
N SER A 189 -22.77 -6.00 -31.81
CA SER A 189 -23.86 -5.87 -30.83
C SER A 189 -23.48 -6.46 -29.46
N ARG A 190 -23.50 -5.58 -28.44
CA ARG A 190 -23.64 -5.83 -26.98
C ARG A 190 -22.36 -5.91 -26.14
N SER A 191 -21.84 -4.75 -25.76
CA SER A 191 -21.87 -4.33 -24.34
C SER A 191 -21.60 -2.83 -24.22
N SER A 192 -22.68 -2.09 -23.97
CA SER A 192 -22.70 -0.68 -23.58
C SER A 192 -22.31 -0.51 -22.11
N SER A 193 -21.19 0.16 -21.85
CA SER A 193 -21.03 1.29 -20.92
C SER A 193 -19.55 1.48 -20.64
N SER A 194 -18.87 2.17 -21.54
CA SER A 194 -17.48 2.57 -21.44
C SER A 194 -17.36 3.82 -20.56
N ASN A 195 -16.81 3.65 -19.35
CA ASN A 195 -16.12 4.73 -18.64
C ASN A 195 -14.62 4.48 -18.79
N GLU A 196 -14.09 4.67 -19.99
CA GLU A 196 -12.66 4.63 -20.29
C GLU A 196 -12.11 6.06 -20.27
N PRO A 197 -11.17 6.41 -19.37
CA PRO A 197 -10.43 7.66 -19.46
C PRO A 197 -9.28 7.53 -20.48
N ALA A 198 -9.19 8.46 -21.43
CA ALA A 198 -8.10 8.58 -22.41
C ALA A 198 -7.59 10.04 -22.43
N PRO A 199 -6.38 10.38 -22.94
CA PRO A 199 -5.17 9.62 -23.26
C PRO A 199 -4.00 10.05 -22.35
N SER A 200 -4.29 10.39 -21.09
CA SER A 200 -3.32 10.88 -20.11
C SER A 200 -4.04 11.15 -18.76
N ASP A 201 -3.79 10.47 -17.64
CA ASP A 201 -2.52 9.95 -17.12
C ASP A 201 -1.37 11.00 -17.14
N ARG A 202 -1.68 12.30 -17.33
CA ARG A 202 -0.70 13.41 -17.53
C ARG A 202 0.23 13.59 -16.34
N ASN A 203 -0.25 13.27 -15.14
CA ASN A 203 0.57 13.40 -13.95
C ASN A 203 1.52 12.20 -13.83
N PRO A 204 2.85 12.40 -13.76
CA PRO A 204 3.83 11.33 -13.56
C PRO A 204 3.56 10.49 -12.30
N LEU A 205 2.80 11.02 -11.33
CA LEU A 205 2.34 10.29 -10.15
C LEU A 205 1.41 9.13 -10.47
N TRP A 206 0.59 9.23 -11.52
CA TRP A 206 -0.39 8.19 -11.84
C TRP A 206 0.28 6.87 -12.20
N LYS A 207 1.34 6.93 -13.01
CA LYS A 207 2.15 5.75 -13.34
C LYS A 207 2.70 5.06 -12.10
N ALA A 208 3.08 5.81 -11.07
CA ALA A 208 3.57 5.25 -9.81
C ALA A 208 2.43 4.61 -9.00
N LEU A 209 1.26 5.24 -8.94
CA LEU A 209 0.07 4.72 -8.26
C LEU A 209 -0.41 3.39 -8.88
N ASP A 210 -0.48 3.33 -10.21
CA ASP A 210 -1.02 2.18 -10.94
C ASP A 210 0.01 1.07 -11.21
N SER A 211 1.30 1.32 -10.97
CA SER A 211 2.31 0.27 -10.95
C SER A 211 1.92 -0.89 -10.02
N PRO A 212 2.43 -2.12 -10.23
CA PRO A 212 2.15 -3.26 -9.34
C PRO A 212 2.24 -2.86 -7.85
N PRO A 213 1.18 -3.08 -7.05
CA PRO A 213 0.09 -4.03 -7.26
C PRO A 213 -1.14 -3.55 -8.05
N GLY A 214 -1.12 -2.33 -8.61
CA GLY A 214 -2.28 -1.66 -9.21
C GLY A 214 -2.93 -0.72 -8.21
N PHE A 215 -3.51 0.38 -8.69
CA PHE A 215 -4.00 1.46 -7.83
C PHE A 215 -5.08 0.99 -6.84
N ARG A 216 -6.10 0.30 -7.33
CA ARG A 216 -7.18 -0.28 -6.51
C ARG A 216 -6.67 -1.19 -5.39
N GLU A 217 -5.73 -2.08 -5.69
CA GLU A 217 -5.17 -2.97 -4.67
C GLU A 217 -4.27 -2.20 -3.69
N ARG A 218 -3.63 -1.11 -4.12
CA ARG A 218 -2.88 -0.21 -3.23
C ARG A 218 -3.80 0.46 -2.20
N VAL A 219 -4.93 1.02 -2.64
CA VAL A 219 -5.97 1.59 -1.76
C VAL A 219 -6.47 0.54 -0.77
N ARG A 220 -6.80 -0.67 -1.24
CA ARG A 220 -7.23 -1.77 -0.36
C ARG A 220 -6.15 -2.20 0.64
N ARG A 221 -4.87 -2.20 0.24
CA ARG A 221 -3.75 -2.50 1.16
C ARG A 221 -3.62 -1.44 2.24
N ALA A 222 -3.63 -0.17 1.85
CA ALA A 222 -3.56 0.95 2.78
C ALA A 222 -4.73 0.92 3.78
N ALA A 223 -5.97 0.73 3.31
CA ALA A 223 -7.14 0.59 4.18
C ALA A 223 -6.99 -0.56 5.20
N ARG A 224 -6.50 -1.73 4.77
CA ARG A 224 -6.22 -2.85 5.69
C ARG A 224 -5.14 -2.51 6.70
N ARG A 225 -4.07 -1.83 6.28
CA ARG A 225 -2.98 -1.45 7.18
C ARG A 225 -3.45 -0.49 8.27
N LEU A 226 -4.13 0.58 7.86
CA LEU A 226 -4.73 1.56 8.77
C LEU A 226 -5.73 0.92 9.73
N ALA A 227 -6.55 -0.02 9.24
CA ALA A 227 -7.52 -0.74 10.09
C ALA A 227 -6.85 -1.67 11.10
N LEU A 228 -5.70 -2.26 10.79
CA LEU A 228 -4.94 -3.12 11.70
C LEU A 228 -4.00 -2.34 12.63
N GLY A 229 -3.73 -1.07 12.34
CA GLY A 229 -2.70 -0.30 13.05
C GLY A 229 -1.29 -0.78 12.73
N ILE A 230 -1.07 -1.23 11.50
CA ILE A 230 0.24 -1.60 10.97
C ILE A 230 0.73 -0.50 10.01
N THR A 231 2.04 -0.33 9.92
CA THR A 231 2.70 0.69 9.13
C THR A 231 3.48 0.06 7.98
N HIS A 232 4.22 0.89 7.25
CA HIS A 232 5.17 0.46 6.22
C HIS A 232 6.46 -0.12 6.77
N GLU A 233 6.68 -0.02 8.07
CA GLU A 233 7.91 -0.49 8.68
C GLU A 233 7.97 -2.01 8.65
N SER A 234 9.15 -2.56 8.35
CA SER A 234 9.37 -4.01 8.37
C SER A 234 9.58 -4.54 9.79
N ASP A 235 8.77 -4.09 10.75
CA ASP A 235 8.80 -4.53 12.14
C ASP A 235 8.05 -5.87 12.30
N PRO A 236 8.73 -6.97 12.68
CA PRO A 236 8.10 -8.27 12.89
C PRO A 236 6.95 -8.27 13.90
N TRP A 237 6.95 -7.36 14.88
CA TRP A 237 5.87 -7.29 15.87
C TRP A 237 4.52 -6.99 15.23
N GLN A 238 4.49 -6.26 14.11
CA GLN A 238 3.25 -5.96 13.40
C GLN A 238 2.52 -7.21 12.89
N THR A 239 3.24 -8.32 12.67
CA THR A 239 2.63 -9.59 12.25
C THR A 239 1.69 -10.20 13.29
N THR A 240 1.82 -9.81 14.56
CA THR A 240 0.94 -10.29 15.65
C THR A 240 -0.39 -9.54 15.70
N LYS A 241 -0.53 -8.44 14.97
CA LYS A 241 -1.79 -7.69 14.91
C LYS A 241 -2.81 -8.45 14.08
N VAL A 242 -3.81 -9.01 14.77
CA VAL A 242 -4.88 -9.83 14.18
C VAL A 242 -6.29 -9.23 14.37
N THR A 243 -6.39 -8.13 15.12
CA THR A 243 -7.63 -7.38 15.35
C THR A 243 -7.50 -5.95 14.84
N THR A 244 -8.62 -5.25 14.65
CA THR A 244 -8.64 -3.83 14.25
C THR A 244 -8.69 -2.85 15.43
N GLU A 245 -8.41 -3.35 16.63
CA GLU A 245 -8.47 -2.57 17.87
C GLU A 245 -7.44 -1.43 17.91
N GLN A 246 -6.28 -1.65 17.31
CA GLN A 246 -5.18 -0.67 17.30
C GLN A 246 -5.16 0.18 16.02
N GLY A 247 -6.11 -0.05 15.10
CA GLY A 247 -6.22 0.73 13.87
C GLY A 247 -6.82 2.10 14.07
N THR A 248 -6.47 3.01 13.17
CA THR A 248 -6.95 4.41 13.14
C THR A 248 -8.28 4.57 12.42
N ILE A 249 -8.68 3.57 11.62
CA ILE A 249 -9.95 3.56 10.88
C ILE A 249 -10.74 2.29 11.15
N GLN A 250 -12.04 2.37 10.92
CA GLN A 250 -12.91 1.21 10.81
C GLN A 250 -13.20 0.92 9.34
N VAL A 251 -13.16 -0.37 9.00
CA VAL A 251 -13.51 -0.89 7.68
C VAL A 251 -14.86 -1.60 7.79
N LEU A 252 -15.80 -1.25 6.91
CA LEU A 252 -17.15 -1.79 6.91
C LEU A 252 -17.45 -2.48 5.59
N GLN A 253 -18.18 -3.60 5.67
CA GLN A 253 -18.74 -4.28 4.51
C GLN A 253 -20.21 -4.56 4.80
N LEU A 254 -21.10 -4.15 3.88
CA LEU A 254 -22.55 -4.23 4.07
C LEU A 254 -23.00 -3.60 5.40
N GLY A 255 -22.43 -2.44 5.75
CA GLY A 255 -22.72 -1.71 6.99
C GLY A 255 -22.16 -2.33 8.28
N LYS A 256 -21.50 -3.49 8.22
CA LYS A 256 -20.91 -4.16 9.39
C LYS A 256 -19.43 -3.88 9.50
N VAL A 257 -18.98 -3.51 10.70
CA VAL A 257 -17.55 -3.31 11.00
C VAL A 257 -16.83 -4.65 10.97
N ILE A 258 -15.72 -4.71 10.25
CA ILE A 258 -14.82 -5.86 10.21
C ILE A 258 -13.77 -5.70 11.31
N SER A 259 -13.76 -6.62 12.28
CA SER A 259 -12.91 -6.54 13.47
C SER A 259 -11.67 -7.44 13.45
N THR A 260 -11.57 -8.37 12.49
CA THR A 260 -10.50 -9.38 12.43
C THR A 260 -9.68 -9.27 11.16
N VAL A 261 -8.40 -9.66 11.24
CA VAL A 261 -7.50 -9.74 10.07
C VAL A 261 -8.04 -10.70 9.01
N GLU A 262 -8.67 -11.79 9.42
CA GLU A 262 -9.27 -12.76 8.49
C GLU A 262 -10.46 -12.15 7.74
N GLY A 263 -11.36 -11.46 8.45
CA GLY A 263 -12.46 -10.72 7.84
C GLY A 263 -11.95 -9.67 6.85
N LEU A 264 -10.93 -8.89 7.23
CA LEU A 264 -10.34 -7.87 6.35
C LEU A 264 -9.71 -8.48 5.10
N SER A 265 -9.14 -9.67 5.23
CA SER A 265 -8.45 -10.37 4.14
C SER A 265 -9.41 -10.92 3.11
N HIS A 266 -10.59 -11.35 3.57
CA HIS A 266 -11.62 -11.98 2.74
C HIS A 266 -12.71 -11.00 2.32
N ALA A 267 -12.68 -9.74 2.78
CA ALA A 267 -13.60 -8.70 2.38
C ALA A 267 -13.56 -8.48 0.85
N LYS A 268 -14.74 -8.58 0.22
CA LYS A 268 -14.94 -8.51 -1.24
C LYS A 268 -16.01 -7.46 -1.57
N GLY A 269 -15.98 -6.99 -2.81
CA GLY A 269 -16.89 -5.94 -3.28
C GLY A 269 -16.58 -4.58 -2.65
N THR A 270 -17.63 -3.77 -2.52
CA THR A 270 -17.61 -2.42 -1.97
C THR A 270 -17.30 -2.45 -0.47
N ILE A 271 -16.26 -1.72 -0.09
CA ILE A 271 -15.80 -1.59 1.28
C ILE A 271 -15.88 -0.12 1.64
N HIS A 272 -16.44 0.16 2.81
CA HIS A 272 -16.50 1.52 3.34
C HIS A 272 -15.44 1.71 4.41
N VAL A 273 -14.94 2.93 4.54
CA VAL A 273 -14.05 3.34 5.63
C VAL A 273 -14.65 4.49 6.39
N ARG A 274 -14.43 4.51 7.70
CA ARG A 274 -14.73 5.67 8.55
C ARG A 274 -13.69 5.80 9.64
N SER A 275 -13.56 7.02 10.17
CA SER A 275 -12.68 7.28 11.29
C SER A 275 -13.11 6.46 12.51
N LYS A 276 -12.14 5.96 13.24
CA LYS A 276 -12.40 5.38 14.55
C LYS A 276 -12.48 6.56 15.53
N SER A 277 -13.69 7.08 15.73
CA SER A 277 -13.91 8.12 16.74
C SER A 277 -13.38 7.63 18.10
N ASP A 278 -12.47 8.38 18.71
CA ASP A 278 -12.09 8.20 20.12
C ASP A 278 -13.28 8.46 21.05
#